data_AF-I7M472-F1
#
_entry.id   AF-I7M472-F1
#
_cell.length_a   1.000
_cell.length_b   1.000
_cell.length_c   1.000
_cell.angle_alpha   90.00
_cell.angle_beta   90.00
_cell.angle_gamma   90.00
#
_symmetry.space_group_name_H-M   'P 1'
#
loop_
_entity.id
_entity.type
_entity.pdbx_description
1 polymer ?
#
loop_
_entity_poly.entity_id
_entity_poly.type
_entity_poly.pdbx_seq_one_letter_code
_entity_poly.pdbx_strand_id
1 'polypeptide(L)'
;MIKGIFFNSKNIFQSNSKLFQVVCTYQYRKKTIPVPYPFQERFDVLDGQYLVPKPPLKPLSAYNVFTLMYMRIIRENYPNEPTSVILKKLSSLWNDDEFMIDHKLEVLNLIKYQNYQYYNEMLYYKKIYAKPKLPLSSFQIYLKERYIQVKEELQTSDIATITQHVTYEWSQLTEEQKQEYQQKYKDNIVYFKTAISEYDNTFRIPMKQYKNIYNLFVIEQYQGKKIKFKSLEEHQKFTKQLQVMFNQLTPQEKQFYEQKKIQLDEQINQEAEKFKKYFDLSEQDYQDIQKLVKSQSKIKDINEDPQIAFM
;
A
#
# COMPACT_ATOMS: atom_id res chain seq x y z
N MET A 1 9.25 -51.55 12.52
CA MET A 1 8.20 -51.55 11.48
C MET A 1 7.29 -50.36 11.71
N ILE A 2 7.47 -49.27 10.95
CA ILE A 2 6.56 -48.12 10.98
C ILE A 2 5.35 -48.55 10.13
N LYS A 3 4.20 -48.82 10.77
CA LYS A 3 2.96 -49.13 10.06
C LYS A 3 2.58 -47.91 9.21
N GLY A 4 2.62 -48.05 7.88
CA GLY A 4 2.16 -47.04 6.95
C GLY A 4 0.68 -46.76 7.17
N ILE A 5 0.37 -45.57 7.69
CA ILE A 5 -1.01 -45.09 7.79
C ILE A 5 -1.42 -44.68 6.37
N PHE A 6 -2.11 -45.58 5.67
CA PHE A 6 -2.73 -45.26 4.38
C PHE A 6 -3.86 -44.26 4.63
N PHE A 7 -3.70 -43.03 4.15
CA PHE A 7 -4.74 -42.01 4.13
C PHE A 7 -5.73 -42.34 3.01
N ASN A 8 -6.98 -42.68 3.36
CA ASN A 8 -8.05 -42.78 2.37
C ASN A 8 -8.66 -41.39 2.16
N SER A 9 -8.15 -40.66 1.17
CA SER A 9 -8.54 -39.28 0.83
C SER A 9 -10.03 -39.13 0.47
N LYS A 10 -10.70 -40.21 0.05
CA LYS A 10 -12.06 -40.18 -0.51
C LYS A 10 -13.18 -40.01 0.51
N ASN A 11 -12.95 -40.30 1.80
CA ASN A 11 -14.00 -40.26 2.83
C ASN A 11 -14.09 -38.95 3.65
N ILE A 12 -13.14 -38.01 3.46
CA ILE A 12 -13.03 -36.83 4.35
C ILE A 12 -13.81 -35.62 3.82
N PHE A 13 -14.23 -35.58 2.54
CA PHE A 13 -14.66 -34.33 1.90
C PHE A 13 -15.99 -34.47 1.12
N GLN A 14 -17.13 -34.41 1.83
CA GLN A 14 -18.47 -34.32 1.21
C GLN A 14 -19.23 -33.00 1.49
N SER A 15 -18.54 -31.90 1.86
CA SER A 15 -19.23 -30.61 2.05
C SER A 15 -18.44 -29.39 1.51
N ASN A 16 -18.62 -29.08 0.23
CA ASN A 16 -17.82 -28.06 -0.47
C ASN A 16 -18.31 -26.61 -0.28
N SER A 17 -19.56 -26.32 0.10
CA SER A 17 -20.03 -24.92 0.18
C SER A 17 -19.52 -24.13 1.41
N LYS A 18 -19.10 -24.83 2.48
CA LYS A 18 -18.58 -24.18 3.71
C LYS A 18 -17.12 -23.75 3.59
N LEU A 19 -16.35 -24.38 2.70
CA LEU A 19 -14.91 -24.11 2.52
C LEU A 19 -14.64 -22.71 1.98
N PHE A 20 -15.42 -22.26 0.99
CA PHE A 20 -15.32 -20.93 0.40
C PHE A 20 -15.54 -19.80 1.43
N GLN A 21 -16.52 -19.96 2.34
CA GLN A 21 -16.76 -19.01 3.43
C GLN A 21 -15.63 -18.97 4.46
N VAL A 22 -14.90 -20.08 4.68
CA VAL A 22 -13.82 -20.15 5.68
C VAL A 22 -12.57 -19.40 5.24
N VAL A 23 -12.19 -19.43 3.96
CA VAL A 23 -10.99 -18.70 3.50
C VAL A 23 -11.25 -17.20 3.42
N CYS A 24 -12.40 -16.84 2.88
CA CYS A 24 -12.88 -15.46 2.87
C CYS A 24 -13.07 -14.92 4.29
N THR A 25 -13.20 -15.77 5.32
CA THR A 25 -13.23 -15.32 6.72
C THR A 25 -11.91 -15.48 7.45
N TYR A 26 -10.97 -16.35 7.04
CA TYR A 26 -9.69 -16.54 7.73
C TYR A 26 -8.74 -15.35 7.54
N GLN A 27 -8.70 -14.74 6.35
CA GLN A 27 -8.02 -13.44 6.18
C GLN A 27 -8.66 -12.33 7.04
N TYR A 28 -9.92 -12.52 7.46
CA TYR A 28 -10.73 -11.57 8.24
C TYR A 28 -10.87 -11.94 9.73
N ARG A 29 -10.35 -13.11 10.18
CA ARG A 29 -10.58 -13.66 11.53
C ARG A 29 -9.43 -13.45 12.51
N LYS A 30 -8.55 -12.49 12.25
CA LYS A 30 -8.10 -11.62 13.36
C LYS A 30 -9.18 -10.53 13.58
N LYS A 31 -10.31 -11.02 14.14
CA LYS A 31 -11.54 -10.37 14.67
C LYS A 31 -12.63 -9.82 13.69
N THR A 32 -13.53 -10.74 13.31
CA THR A 32 -15.02 -10.71 13.16
C THR A 32 -15.80 -9.63 12.36
N ILE A 33 -16.34 -10.01 11.18
CA ILE A 33 -17.75 -9.92 10.61
C ILE A 33 -17.68 -10.03 9.03
N PRO A 34 -18.73 -10.46 8.28
CA PRO A 34 -18.61 -11.00 6.91
C PRO A 34 -18.72 -9.96 5.76
N VAL A 35 -18.18 -10.34 4.60
CA VAL A 35 -18.09 -9.63 3.29
C VAL A 35 -19.50 -9.45 2.66
N PRO A 36 -19.84 -8.40 1.86
CA PRO A 36 -18.96 -7.52 1.07
C PRO A 36 -19.21 -6.00 1.22
N TYR A 37 -18.19 -5.24 1.64
CA TYR A 37 -18.08 -3.79 1.40
C TYR A 37 -16.58 -3.43 1.28
N PRO A 38 -16.20 -2.46 0.42
CA PRO A 38 -14.80 -2.16 0.15
C PRO A 38 -14.16 -1.47 1.37
N PHE A 39 -12.98 -1.95 1.75
CA PHE A 39 -12.04 -1.23 2.61
C PHE A 39 -12.48 -0.99 4.07
N GLN A 40 -12.82 -2.06 4.81
CA GLN A 40 -12.80 -2.00 6.28
C GLN A 40 -11.36 -1.93 6.80
N GLU A 41 -10.90 -0.70 7.00
CA GLU A 41 -10.12 -0.20 8.15
C GLU A 41 -9.14 -1.19 8.80
N ARG A 42 -7.96 -1.35 8.19
CA ARG A 42 -6.75 -1.85 8.87
C ARG A 42 -6.14 -0.75 9.77
N PHE A 43 -6.90 -0.26 10.74
CA PHE A 43 -6.36 0.52 11.84
C PHE A 43 -6.11 -0.45 13.01
N ASP A 44 -4.90 -1.02 13.08
CA ASP A 44 -4.47 -1.73 14.29
C ASP A 44 -4.35 -0.68 15.41
N VAL A 45 -5.39 -0.52 16.24
CA VAL A 45 -5.30 0.23 17.51
C VAL A 45 -4.63 -0.71 18.53
N LEU A 46 -3.32 -0.79 18.47
CA LEU A 46 -2.49 -1.25 19.58
C LEU A 46 -1.60 -0.06 19.96
N ASP A 47 -1.83 0.46 21.16
CA ASP A 47 -1.02 1.49 21.84
C ASP A 47 -1.04 2.91 21.24
N GLY A 48 -2.19 3.36 20.73
CA GLY A 48 -2.44 4.80 20.50
C GLY A 48 -1.48 5.48 19.51
N GLN A 49 -0.93 4.72 18.56
CA GLN A 49 -0.16 5.26 17.44
C GLN A 49 -1.03 5.30 16.18
N TYR A 50 -1.22 6.49 15.61
CA TYR A 50 -1.70 6.64 14.24
C TYR A 50 -0.72 5.93 13.29
N LEU A 51 -1.12 4.77 12.82
CA LEU A 51 -0.40 4.06 11.77
C LEU A 51 -0.84 4.70 10.46
N VAL A 52 0.13 5.13 9.63
CA VAL A 52 -0.10 5.22 8.18
C VAL A 52 -0.85 3.93 7.82
N PRO A 53 -2.03 3.99 7.15
CA PRO A 53 -2.69 2.76 6.75
C PRO A 53 -1.63 1.90 6.06
N LYS A 54 -1.36 0.73 6.60
CA LYS A 54 -0.27 -0.09 6.04
C LYS A 54 -0.65 -0.35 4.57
N PRO A 55 0.32 -0.41 3.64
CA PRO A 55 0.01 -0.87 2.31
C PRO A 55 -0.76 -2.19 2.43
N PRO A 56 -1.75 -2.44 1.55
CA PRO A 56 -2.49 -3.68 1.58
C PRO A 56 -1.51 -4.85 1.60
N LEU A 57 -1.80 -5.87 2.41
CA LEU A 57 -0.93 -7.04 2.50
C LEU A 57 -0.96 -7.80 1.18
N LYS A 58 0.20 -8.29 0.76
CA LYS A 58 0.29 -9.18 -0.40
C LYS A 58 -0.63 -10.40 -0.20
N PRO A 59 -1.31 -10.84 -1.27
CA PRO A 59 -2.13 -12.03 -1.23
C PRO A 59 -1.26 -13.25 -0.92
N LEU A 60 -1.87 -14.25 -0.31
CA LEU A 60 -1.18 -15.47 0.10
C LEU A 60 -0.78 -16.31 -1.12
N SER A 61 0.31 -17.08 -0.98
CA SER A 61 0.68 -18.07 -1.99
C SER A 61 -0.39 -19.15 -2.11
N ALA A 62 -0.39 -19.88 -3.22
CA ALA A 62 -1.35 -20.95 -3.45
C ALA A 62 -1.35 -22.01 -2.35
N TYR A 63 -0.15 -22.44 -1.96
CA TYR A 63 0.02 -23.37 -0.87
C TYR A 63 -0.46 -22.82 0.47
N ASN A 64 -0.29 -21.52 0.74
CA ASN A 64 -0.79 -20.91 1.98
C ASN A 64 -2.31 -20.82 1.98
N VAL A 65 -2.94 -20.44 0.87
CA VAL A 65 -4.41 -20.44 0.71
C VAL A 65 -4.96 -21.85 0.93
N PHE A 66 -4.36 -22.83 0.27
CA PHE A 66 -4.67 -24.24 0.44
C PHE A 66 -4.50 -24.71 1.90
N THR A 67 -3.36 -24.41 2.52
CA THR A 67 -3.08 -24.75 3.91
C THR A 67 -4.19 -24.22 4.81
N LEU A 68 -4.62 -22.97 4.64
CA LEU A 68 -5.69 -22.38 5.45
C LEU A 68 -7.06 -23.02 5.21
N MET A 69 -7.38 -23.39 3.96
CA MET A 69 -8.60 -24.12 3.62
C MET A 69 -8.68 -25.45 4.35
N TYR A 70 -7.63 -26.27 4.20
CA TYR A 70 -7.66 -27.67 4.59
C TYR A 70 -7.18 -27.92 6.01
N MET A 71 -6.43 -26.99 6.62
CA MET A 71 -5.95 -27.12 8.00
C MET A 71 -7.09 -27.27 8.99
N ARG A 72 -8.22 -26.57 8.78
CA ARG A 72 -9.40 -26.71 9.62
C ARG A 72 -9.99 -28.11 9.53
N ILE A 73 -10.17 -28.63 8.31
CA ILE A 73 -10.76 -29.96 8.10
C ILE A 73 -9.86 -31.04 8.68
N ILE A 74 -8.55 -30.94 8.47
CA ILE A 74 -7.60 -31.91 9.04
C ILE A 74 -7.59 -31.81 10.57
N ARG A 75 -7.64 -30.60 11.15
CA ARG A 75 -7.69 -30.44 12.60
C ARG A 75 -8.99 -30.99 13.21
N GLU A 76 -10.12 -30.92 12.51
CA GLU A 76 -11.38 -31.52 12.96
C GLU A 76 -11.30 -33.06 12.98
N ASN A 77 -10.62 -33.67 12.00
CA ASN A 77 -10.39 -35.12 11.96
C ASN A 77 -9.27 -35.59 12.90
N TYR A 78 -8.34 -34.68 13.25
CA TYR A 78 -7.17 -34.99 14.06
C TYR A 78 -6.94 -33.91 15.15
N PRO A 79 -7.84 -33.80 16.14
CA PRO A 79 -7.84 -32.69 17.10
C PRO A 79 -6.61 -32.66 18.02
N ASN A 80 -6.02 -33.82 18.30
CA ASN A 80 -4.89 -33.97 19.23
C ASN A 80 -3.53 -34.03 18.54
N GLU A 81 -3.47 -34.00 17.20
CA GLU A 81 -2.20 -34.03 16.48
C GLU A 81 -1.47 -32.68 16.61
N PRO A 82 -0.14 -32.69 16.83
CA PRO A 82 0.61 -31.45 16.85
C PRO A 82 0.57 -30.77 15.49
N THR A 83 0.60 -29.43 15.48
CA THR A 83 0.49 -28.62 14.25
C THR A 83 1.57 -28.99 13.21
N SER A 84 2.77 -29.38 13.63
CA SER A 84 3.84 -29.83 12.74
C SER A 84 3.46 -31.10 11.95
N VAL A 85 2.72 -32.03 12.56
CA VAL A 85 2.24 -33.25 11.89
C VAL A 85 1.11 -32.91 10.93
N ILE A 86 0.20 -32.00 11.31
CA ILE A 86 -0.86 -31.50 10.42
C ILE A 86 -0.26 -30.83 9.18
N LEU A 87 0.75 -29.97 9.33
CA LEU A 87 1.42 -29.31 8.21
C LEU A 87 2.14 -30.30 7.28
N LYS A 88 2.75 -31.37 7.81
CA LYS A 88 3.31 -32.45 6.99
C LYS A 88 2.24 -33.16 6.17
N LYS A 89 1.07 -33.45 6.76
CA LYS A 89 -0.08 -34.05 6.06
C LYS A 89 -0.58 -33.12 4.93
N LEU A 90 -0.71 -31.81 5.20
CA LEU A 90 -1.09 -30.82 4.18
C LEU A 90 -0.08 -30.73 3.04
N SER A 91 1.21 -30.73 3.34
CA SER A 91 2.25 -30.75 2.30
C SER A 91 2.18 -32.01 1.45
N SER A 92 1.87 -33.16 2.05
CA SER A 92 1.68 -34.41 1.29
C SER A 92 0.47 -34.31 0.36
N LEU A 93 -0.65 -33.78 0.85
CA LEU A 93 -1.87 -33.59 0.04
C LEU A 93 -1.69 -32.58 -1.09
N TRP A 94 -0.92 -31.51 -0.86
CA TRP A 94 -0.60 -30.53 -1.91
C TRP A 94 0.19 -31.13 -3.08
N ASN A 95 0.96 -32.18 -2.83
CA ASN A 95 1.76 -32.88 -3.83
C ASN A 95 1.05 -34.13 -4.39
N ASP A 96 -0.17 -34.42 -3.94
CA ASP A 96 -0.97 -35.54 -4.43
C ASP A 96 -1.77 -35.07 -5.65
N ASP A 97 -1.40 -35.56 -6.83
CA ASP A 97 -2.01 -35.16 -8.09
C ASP A 97 -3.51 -35.51 -8.16
N GLU A 98 -3.95 -36.66 -7.62
CA GLU A 98 -5.36 -37.07 -7.65
C GLU A 98 -6.20 -36.12 -6.80
N PHE A 99 -5.70 -35.77 -5.60
CA PHE A 99 -6.36 -34.81 -4.72
C PHE A 99 -6.36 -33.39 -5.30
N MET A 100 -5.27 -33.00 -5.94
CA MET A 100 -5.12 -31.64 -6.44
C MET A 100 -5.89 -31.37 -7.73
N ILE A 101 -6.23 -32.37 -8.56
CA ILE A 101 -6.97 -32.10 -9.82
C ILE A 101 -8.24 -31.28 -9.57
N ASP A 102 -9.06 -31.67 -8.60
CA ASP A 102 -10.33 -30.97 -8.31
C ASP A 102 -10.13 -29.70 -7.48
N HIS A 103 -9.21 -29.72 -6.52
CA HIS A 103 -9.05 -28.64 -5.55
C HIS A 103 -8.10 -27.53 -6.02
N LYS A 104 -7.21 -27.82 -6.98
CA LYS A 104 -6.28 -26.84 -7.56
C LYS A 104 -7.03 -25.74 -8.29
N LEU A 105 -8.10 -26.06 -9.02
CA LEU A 105 -8.88 -25.06 -9.74
C LEU A 105 -9.54 -24.06 -8.77
N GLU A 106 -10.11 -24.55 -7.67
CA GLU A 106 -10.71 -23.71 -6.63
C GLU A 106 -9.68 -22.80 -5.97
N VAL A 107 -8.54 -23.35 -5.54
CA VAL A 107 -7.43 -22.59 -4.95
C VAL A 107 -6.90 -21.53 -5.91
N LEU A 108 -6.72 -21.88 -7.19
CA LEU A 108 -6.25 -20.94 -8.22
C LEU A 108 -7.25 -19.81 -8.47
N ASN A 109 -8.54 -20.10 -8.53
CA ASN A 109 -9.57 -19.07 -8.72
C ASN A 109 -9.62 -18.10 -7.53
N LEU A 110 -9.48 -18.62 -6.31
CA LEU A 110 -9.44 -17.79 -5.11
C LEU A 110 -8.21 -16.87 -5.08
N ILE A 111 -7.04 -17.37 -5.47
CA ILE A 111 -5.81 -16.55 -5.60
C ILE A 111 -5.98 -15.47 -6.67
N LYS A 112 -6.54 -15.82 -7.83
CA LYS A 112 -6.82 -14.84 -8.90
C LYS A 112 -7.69 -13.69 -8.37
N TYR A 113 -8.75 -14.03 -7.63
CA TYR A 113 -9.62 -13.03 -7.01
C TYR A 113 -8.89 -12.20 -5.93
N GLN A 114 -8.13 -12.82 -5.03
CA GLN A 114 -7.34 -12.12 -4.02
C GLN A 114 -6.29 -11.18 -4.63
N ASN A 115 -5.62 -11.62 -5.70
CA ASN A 115 -4.66 -10.80 -6.45
C ASN A 115 -5.35 -9.58 -7.07
N TYR A 116 -6.52 -9.76 -7.66
CA TYR A 116 -7.32 -8.68 -8.22
C TYR A 116 -7.69 -7.63 -7.16
N GLN A 117 -8.22 -8.08 -6.01
CA GLN A 117 -8.57 -7.18 -4.90
C GLN A 117 -7.36 -6.43 -4.35
N TYR A 118 -6.26 -7.15 -4.10
CA TYR A 118 -5.00 -6.54 -3.65
C TYR A 118 -4.52 -5.45 -4.62
N TYR A 119 -4.57 -5.70 -5.93
CA TYR A 119 -4.11 -4.72 -6.92
C TYR A 119 -4.96 -3.46 -6.90
N ASN A 120 -6.29 -3.59 -6.78
CA ASN A 120 -7.20 -2.46 -6.68
C ASN A 120 -6.97 -1.65 -5.40
N GLU A 121 -6.86 -2.32 -4.24
CA GLU A 121 -6.52 -1.67 -2.96
C GLU A 121 -5.18 -0.95 -3.04
N MET A 122 -4.20 -1.56 -3.73
CA MET A 122 -2.88 -0.99 -3.86
C MET A 122 -2.86 0.23 -4.80
N LEU A 123 -3.62 0.21 -5.88
CA LEU A 123 -3.80 1.37 -6.75
C LEU A 123 -4.47 2.52 -5.99
N TYR A 124 -5.50 2.22 -5.21
CA TYR A 124 -6.18 3.19 -4.36
C TYR A 124 -5.23 3.78 -3.32
N TYR A 125 -4.47 2.94 -2.61
CA TYR A 125 -3.47 3.38 -1.65
C TYR A 125 -2.41 4.27 -2.29
N LYS A 126 -1.92 3.91 -3.49
CA LYS A 126 -1.00 4.76 -4.24
C LYS A 126 -1.65 6.07 -4.65
N LYS A 127 -2.92 6.08 -5.05
CA LYS A 127 -3.60 7.31 -5.46
C LYS A 127 -3.74 8.31 -4.30
N ILE A 128 -4.07 7.83 -3.11
CA ILE A 128 -4.37 8.68 -1.96
C ILE A 128 -3.12 8.99 -1.12
N TYR A 129 -2.27 7.99 -0.88
CA TYR A 129 -1.14 8.11 0.05
C TYR A 129 0.20 8.25 -0.67
N ALA A 130 0.24 8.32 -2.01
CA ALA A 130 1.50 8.62 -2.69
C ALA A 130 1.97 10.01 -2.31
N LYS A 131 3.11 10.02 -1.63
CA LYS A 131 3.93 11.21 -1.48
C LYS A 131 4.12 11.84 -2.87
N PRO A 132 3.86 13.15 -3.05
CA PRO A 132 4.19 13.86 -4.27
C PRO A 132 5.62 13.55 -4.70
N LYS A 133 5.82 13.25 -5.98
CA LYS A 133 7.16 12.97 -6.53
C LYS A 133 7.86 14.30 -6.82
N LEU A 134 9.17 14.31 -6.62
CA LEU A 134 10.00 15.43 -7.06
C LEU A 134 9.81 15.64 -8.58
N PRO A 135 9.66 16.90 -9.03
CA PRO A 135 9.54 17.18 -10.45
C PRO A 135 10.87 16.87 -11.15
N LEU A 136 10.77 16.54 -12.44
CA LEU A 136 11.93 16.32 -13.30
C LEU A 136 12.76 17.60 -13.40
N SER A 137 14.08 17.49 -13.28
CA SER A 137 15.01 18.60 -13.55
C SER A 137 14.88 19.11 -14.99
N SER A 138 15.38 20.32 -15.27
CA SER A 138 15.36 20.91 -16.62
C SER A 138 15.93 19.97 -17.69
N PHE A 139 17.09 19.36 -17.42
CA PHE A 139 17.69 18.37 -18.31
C PHE A 139 16.81 17.13 -18.49
N GLN A 140 16.17 16.63 -17.43
CA GLN A 140 15.29 15.46 -17.52
C GLN A 140 14.00 15.75 -18.31
N ILE A 141 13.49 17.00 -18.25
CA ILE A 141 12.37 17.45 -19.08
C ILE A 141 12.80 17.41 -20.56
N TYR A 142 13.94 18.02 -20.88
CA TYR A 142 14.53 17.99 -22.22
C TYR A 142 14.78 16.56 -22.72
N LEU A 143 15.41 15.73 -21.89
CA LEU A 143 15.69 14.34 -22.18
C LEU A 143 14.41 13.59 -22.55
N LYS A 144 13.34 13.76 -21.79
CA LYS A 144 12.06 13.11 -22.04
C LYS A 144 11.43 13.55 -23.36
N GLU A 145 11.53 14.83 -23.71
CA GLU A 145 11.01 15.37 -24.98
C GLU A 145 11.82 14.86 -26.18
N ARG A 146 13.16 14.85 -26.09
CA ARG A 146 14.05 14.42 -27.19
C ARG A 146 14.19 12.91 -27.33
N TYR A 147 13.91 12.15 -26.28
CA TYR A 147 14.14 10.70 -26.26
C TYR A 147 13.50 9.97 -27.45
N ILE A 148 12.25 10.27 -27.78
CA ILE A 148 11.52 9.59 -28.87
C ILE A 148 12.14 9.94 -30.22
N GLN A 149 12.48 11.21 -30.44
CA GLN A 149 13.08 11.69 -31.69
C GLN A 149 14.47 11.07 -31.90
N VAL A 150 15.33 11.08 -30.88
CA VAL A 150 16.67 10.48 -30.98
C VAL A 150 16.60 8.96 -31.13
N LYS A 151 15.61 8.30 -30.52
CA LYS A 151 15.36 6.86 -30.72
C LYS A 151 15.07 6.55 -32.19
N GLU A 152 14.28 7.38 -32.86
CA GLU A 152 13.93 7.25 -34.28
C GLU A 152 15.12 7.60 -35.19
N GLU A 153 15.85 8.68 -34.88
CA GLU A 153 17.02 9.15 -35.63
C GLU A 153 18.16 8.11 -35.62
N LEU A 154 18.44 7.50 -34.46
CA LEU A 154 19.51 6.51 -34.30
C LEU A 154 19.06 5.07 -34.59
N GLN A 155 17.76 4.85 -34.81
CA GLN A 155 17.16 3.52 -35.02
C GLN A 155 17.60 2.48 -33.97
N THR A 156 17.83 2.92 -32.74
CA THR A 156 18.31 2.08 -31.64
C THR A 156 17.30 2.06 -30.51
N SER A 157 17.21 0.93 -29.82
CA SER A 157 16.46 0.80 -28.57
C SER A 157 17.36 0.90 -27.33
N ASP A 158 18.68 1.06 -27.51
CA ASP A 158 19.61 1.17 -26.40
C ASP A 158 19.49 2.52 -25.70
N ILE A 159 19.00 2.47 -24.47
CA ILE A 159 18.76 3.62 -23.60
C ILE A 159 20.07 4.37 -23.33
N ALA A 160 21.19 3.66 -23.18
CA ALA A 160 22.48 4.29 -22.87
C ALA A 160 22.96 5.16 -24.04
N THR A 161 22.93 4.61 -25.26
CA THR A 161 23.29 5.33 -26.49
C THR A 161 22.40 6.57 -26.71
N ILE A 162 21.08 6.44 -26.57
CA ILE A 162 20.15 7.57 -26.71
C ILE A 162 20.43 8.64 -25.66
N THR A 163 20.62 8.24 -24.40
CA THR A 163 20.88 9.20 -23.31
C THR A 163 22.20 9.94 -23.50
N GLN A 164 23.25 9.25 -23.96
CA GLN A 164 24.53 9.89 -24.28
C GLN A 164 24.38 10.93 -25.39
N HIS A 165 23.65 10.60 -26.46
CA HIS A 165 23.37 11.52 -27.56
C HIS A 165 22.63 12.77 -27.07
N VAL A 166 21.53 12.59 -26.33
CA VAL A 166 20.75 13.73 -25.80
C VAL A 166 21.54 14.56 -24.78
N THR A 167 22.42 13.92 -24.00
CA THR A 167 23.33 14.63 -23.08
C THR A 167 24.33 15.50 -23.86
N TYR A 168 24.86 14.98 -24.97
CA TYR A 168 25.71 15.74 -25.86
C TYR A 168 24.94 16.92 -26.48
N GLU A 169 23.74 16.70 -27.04
CA GLU A 169 22.89 17.79 -27.57
C GLU A 169 22.63 18.88 -26.52
N TRP A 170 22.28 18.49 -25.29
CA TRP A 170 22.05 19.41 -24.18
C TRP A 170 23.27 20.30 -23.87
N SER A 171 24.49 19.74 -24.00
CA SER A 171 25.73 20.50 -23.79
C SER A 171 25.96 21.58 -24.86
N GLN A 172 25.41 21.38 -26.06
CA GLN A 172 25.53 22.30 -27.18
C GLN A 172 24.45 23.39 -27.20
N LEU A 173 23.37 23.23 -26.42
CA LEU A 173 22.32 24.25 -26.33
C LEU A 173 22.84 25.54 -25.70
N THR A 174 22.35 26.67 -26.21
CA THR A 174 22.61 27.99 -25.61
C THR A 174 21.88 28.15 -24.29
N GLU A 175 22.29 29.12 -23.48
CA GLU A 175 21.61 29.39 -22.21
C GLU A 175 20.18 29.88 -22.43
N GLU A 176 19.88 30.60 -23.53
CA GLU A 176 18.49 31.00 -23.85
C GLU A 176 17.60 29.77 -24.12
N GLN A 177 18.12 28.76 -24.83
CA GLN A 177 17.38 27.52 -25.10
C GLN A 177 17.17 26.70 -23.83
N LYS A 178 18.19 26.62 -22.96
CA LYS A 178 18.06 25.95 -21.65
C LYS A 178 17.09 26.70 -20.71
N GLN A 179 16.95 28.01 -20.87
CA GLN A 179 16.11 28.85 -20.01
C GLN A 179 14.63 28.41 -20.05
N GLU A 180 14.12 27.97 -21.21
CA GLU A 180 12.75 27.45 -21.31
C GLU A 180 12.54 26.25 -20.37
N TYR A 181 13.47 25.29 -20.39
CA TYR A 181 13.42 24.09 -19.54
C TYR A 181 13.63 24.41 -18.06
N GLN A 182 14.47 25.40 -17.76
CA GLN A 182 14.63 25.91 -16.39
C GLN A 182 13.34 26.55 -15.89
N GLN A 183 12.59 27.26 -16.73
CA GLN A 183 11.30 27.84 -16.37
C GLN A 183 10.25 26.75 -16.14
N LYS A 184 10.13 25.76 -17.04
CA LYS A 184 9.28 24.57 -16.83
C LYS A 184 9.58 23.87 -15.51
N TYR A 185 10.86 23.74 -15.13
CA TYR A 185 11.24 23.18 -13.83
C TYR A 185 10.80 24.07 -12.65
N LYS A 186 10.97 25.39 -12.76
CA LYS A 186 10.54 26.36 -11.72
C LYS A 186 9.04 26.30 -11.47
N ASP A 187 8.23 26.18 -12.51
CA ASP A 187 6.78 26.11 -12.36
C ASP A 187 6.37 24.79 -11.67
N ASN A 188 6.98 23.69 -12.10
CA ASN A 188 6.73 22.37 -11.51
C ASN A 188 7.22 22.25 -10.05
N ILE A 189 8.33 22.89 -9.66
CA ILE A 189 8.82 22.86 -8.27
C ILE A 189 7.93 23.69 -7.34
N VAL A 190 7.28 24.73 -7.84
CA VAL A 190 6.27 25.49 -7.06
C VAL A 190 5.06 24.60 -6.77
N TYR A 191 4.50 23.94 -7.79
CA TYR A 191 3.40 22.99 -7.61
C TYR A 191 3.78 21.87 -6.64
N PHE A 192 4.97 21.28 -6.79
CA PHE A 192 5.46 20.25 -5.89
C PHE A 192 5.56 20.73 -4.44
N LYS A 193 6.06 21.95 -4.20
CA LYS A 193 6.17 22.53 -2.85
C LYS A 193 4.80 22.71 -2.19
N THR A 194 3.79 23.13 -2.94
CA THR A 194 2.42 23.22 -2.46
C THR A 194 1.86 21.83 -2.15
N ALA A 195 1.93 20.91 -3.11
CA ALA A 195 1.41 19.54 -2.95
C ALA A 195 2.11 18.78 -1.81
N ILE A 196 3.43 18.93 -1.63
CA ILE A 196 4.16 18.29 -0.52
C ILE A 196 3.86 18.95 0.82
N SER A 197 3.57 20.26 0.84
CA SER A 197 3.13 20.94 2.06
C SER A 197 1.74 20.50 2.48
N GLU A 198 0.80 20.38 1.54
CA GLU A 198 -0.52 19.82 1.76
C GLU A 198 -0.40 18.36 2.23
N TYR A 199 0.37 17.53 1.52
CA TYR A 199 0.63 16.15 1.94
C TYR A 199 1.25 16.09 3.34
N ASP A 200 2.22 16.94 3.63
CA ASP A 200 2.85 16.99 4.94
C ASP A 200 1.85 17.45 6.02
N ASN A 201 0.98 18.42 5.75
CA ASN A 201 -0.03 18.91 6.69
C ASN A 201 -1.18 17.91 6.90
N THR A 202 -1.63 17.23 5.86
CA THR A 202 -2.76 16.30 5.91
C THR A 202 -2.34 14.93 6.45
N PHE A 203 -1.13 14.48 6.11
CA PHE A 203 -0.70 13.11 6.42
C PHE A 203 0.53 13.04 7.34
N ARG A 204 1.53 13.91 7.21
CA ARG A 204 2.82 13.75 7.94
C ARG A 204 2.85 14.40 9.32
N ILE A 205 2.25 15.57 9.44
CA ILE A 205 2.29 16.47 10.60
C ILE A 205 1.36 15.92 11.69
N PRO A 206 0.07 15.63 11.43
CA PRO A 206 -0.79 14.93 12.39
C PRO A 206 -0.19 13.60 12.88
N MET A 207 0.46 12.85 11.98
CA MET A 207 1.08 11.56 12.32
C MET A 207 2.32 11.63 13.22
N LYS A 208 3.11 12.72 13.18
CA LYS A 208 4.31 12.87 14.03
C LYS A 208 4.03 13.63 15.32
N GLN A 209 3.05 14.52 15.29
CA GLN A 209 2.80 15.51 16.33
C GLN A 209 2.01 14.99 17.53
N TYR A 210 1.29 13.87 17.40
CA TYR A 210 0.32 13.45 18.43
C TYR A 210 0.55 12.04 19.00
N LYS A 211 1.71 11.42 18.71
CA LYS A 211 2.05 10.06 19.19
C LYS A 211 2.10 9.94 20.73
N ASN A 212 2.29 11.03 21.46
CA ASN A 212 2.33 11.06 22.91
C ASN A 212 1.93 12.47 23.39
N ILE A 213 1.33 12.59 24.57
CA ILE A 213 1.05 13.85 25.26
C ILE A 213 2.28 14.76 25.39
N TYR A 214 3.49 14.19 25.41
CA TYR A 214 4.74 14.95 25.32
C TYR A 214 4.84 15.75 24.02
N ASN A 215 4.47 15.18 22.87
CA ASN A 215 4.56 15.89 21.60
C ASN A 215 3.53 17.02 21.49
N LEU A 216 2.33 16.85 22.09
CA LEU A 216 1.32 17.90 22.22
C LEU A 216 1.85 19.08 23.05
N PHE A 217 2.45 18.79 24.20
CA PHE A 217 3.12 19.78 25.04
C PHE A 217 4.19 20.53 24.25
N VAL A 218 5.08 19.81 23.58
CA VAL A 218 6.14 20.39 22.74
C VAL A 218 5.55 21.35 21.70
N ILE A 219 4.51 20.97 20.96
CA ILE A 219 3.89 21.82 19.92
C ILE A 219 3.31 23.11 20.49
N GLU A 220 2.66 23.01 21.65
CA GLU A 220 2.03 24.14 22.32
C GLU A 220 3.07 25.13 22.83
N GLN A 221 4.18 24.65 23.40
CA GLN A 221 5.33 25.50 23.76
C GLN A 221 5.90 26.25 22.53
N TYR A 222 5.70 25.72 21.32
CA TYR A 222 6.16 26.35 20.07
C TYR A 222 5.10 27.13 19.31
N GLN A 223 3.83 27.13 19.75
CA GLN A 223 2.72 27.71 18.99
C GLN A 223 2.72 27.24 17.51
N GLY A 224 3.21 26.03 17.23
CA GLY A 224 3.36 25.48 15.87
C GLY A 224 4.50 26.06 15.01
N LYS A 225 5.40 26.89 15.54
CA LYS A 225 6.52 27.47 14.76
C LYS A 225 7.62 26.44 14.48
N LYS A 226 8.11 26.38 13.22
CA LYS A 226 9.26 25.54 12.83
C LYS A 226 10.56 26.18 13.34
N ILE A 227 11.24 25.52 14.28
CA ILE A 227 12.55 25.96 14.77
C ILE A 227 13.65 25.36 13.92
N LYS A 228 14.55 26.22 13.43
CA LYS A 228 15.78 25.83 12.76
C LYS A 228 16.93 25.87 13.76
N PHE A 229 17.59 24.74 13.99
CA PHE A 229 18.79 24.66 14.83
C PHE A 229 20.03 24.87 13.95
N LYS A 230 21.05 25.56 14.45
CA LYS A 230 22.30 25.79 13.72
C LYS A 230 23.21 24.57 13.80
N SER A 231 23.06 23.75 14.85
CA SER A 231 23.83 22.52 15.04
C SER A 231 23.00 21.39 15.66
N LEU A 232 23.52 20.17 15.58
CA LEU A 232 22.92 19.00 16.22
C LEU A 232 22.94 19.11 17.75
N GLU A 233 24.00 19.69 18.33
CA GLU A 233 24.14 19.88 19.77
C GLU A 233 23.09 20.84 20.33
N GLU A 234 22.78 21.93 19.61
CA GLU A 234 21.70 22.85 19.97
C GLU A 234 20.36 22.12 20.00
N HIS A 235 20.08 21.29 18.97
CA HIS A 235 18.86 20.49 18.93
C HIS A 235 18.76 19.52 20.12
N GLN A 236 19.85 18.84 20.47
CA GLN A 236 19.88 17.90 21.58
C GLN A 236 19.74 18.58 22.95
N LYS A 237 20.41 19.72 23.17
CA LYS A 237 20.28 20.50 24.41
C LYS A 237 18.84 20.94 24.61
N PHE A 238 18.23 21.38 23.52
CA PHE A 238 16.86 21.84 23.49
C PHE A 238 15.84 20.73 23.76
N THR A 239 15.98 19.56 23.12
CA THR A 239 15.07 18.43 23.39
C THR A 239 15.18 17.92 24.83
N LYS A 240 16.39 17.95 25.42
CA LYS A 240 16.58 17.66 26.85
C LYS A 240 15.86 18.66 27.75
N GLN A 241 15.91 19.95 27.44
CA GLN A 241 15.20 20.98 28.20
C GLN A 241 13.68 20.77 28.18
N LEU A 242 13.12 20.48 27.00
CA LEU A 242 11.69 20.17 26.86
C LEU A 242 11.27 18.95 27.68
N GLN A 243 12.09 17.90 27.67
CA GLN A 243 11.81 16.71 28.45
C GLN A 243 11.78 17.00 29.95
N VAL A 244 12.71 17.83 30.44
CA VAL A 244 12.73 18.28 31.84
C VAL A 244 11.46 19.07 32.16
N MET A 245 11.08 20.04 31.32
CA MET A 245 9.86 20.82 31.51
C MET A 245 8.60 19.94 31.54
N PHE A 246 8.50 18.98 30.63
CA PHE A 246 7.38 18.04 30.61
C PHE A 246 7.33 17.17 31.88
N ASN A 247 8.48 16.71 32.36
CA ASN A 247 8.53 15.90 33.57
C ASN A 247 8.10 16.70 34.82
N GLN A 248 8.35 18.02 34.83
CA GLN A 248 7.95 18.94 35.88
C GLN A 248 6.46 19.31 35.88
N LEU A 249 5.71 18.98 34.81
CA LEU A 249 4.27 19.20 34.78
C LEU A 249 3.56 18.44 35.92
N THR A 250 2.60 19.11 36.54
CA THR A 250 1.71 18.53 37.53
C THR A 250 0.83 17.43 36.91
N PRO A 251 0.29 16.50 37.72
CA PRO A 251 -0.64 15.48 37.22
C PRO A 251 -1.86 16.08 36.51
N GLN A 252 -2.38 17.21 37.00
CA GLN A 252 -3.53 17.90 36.39
C GLN A 252 -3.17 18.45 35.00
N GLU A 253 -1.98 19.04 34.83
CA GLU A 253 -1.51 19.52 33.53
C GLU A 253 -1.28 18.36 32.56
N LYS A 254 -0.72 17.24 33.03
CA LYS A 254 -0.56 16.03 32.18
C LYS A 254 -1.92 15.49 31.75
N GLN A 255 -2.89 15.44 32.66
CA GLN A 255 -4.27 15.03 32.35
C GLN A 255 -4.95 15.97 31.35
N PHE A 256 -4.68 17.28 31.40
CA PHE A 256 -5.13 18.22 30.39
C PHE A 256 -4.62 17.86 28.98
N TYR A 257 -3.32 17.52 28.85
CA TYR A 257 -2.78 17.08 27.56
C TYR A 257 -3.35 15.73 27.10
N GLU A 258 -3.68 14.82 28.02
CA GLU A 258 -4.38 13.57 27.69
C GLU A 258 -5.79 13.84 27.14
N GLN A 259 -6.56 14.72 27.79
CA GLN A 259 -7.89 15.11 27.32
C GLN A 259 -7.82 15.83 25.96
N LYS A 260 -6.86 16.73 25.78
CA LYS A 260 -6.62 17.43 24.52
C LYS A 260 -6.26 16.46 23.39
N LYS A 261 -5.50 15.40 23.69
CA LYS A 261 -5.24 14.31 22.75
C LYS A 261 -6.53 13.61 22.33
N ILE A 262 -7.37 13.21 23.29
CA ILE A 262 -8.64 12.50 23.02
C ILE A 262 -9.55 13.35 22.12
N GLN A 263 -9.72 14.64 22.43
CA GLN A 263 -10.55 15.56 21.64
C GLN A 263 -10.03 15.70 20.20
N LEU A 264 -8.72 15.76 20.03
CA LEU A 264 -8.11 15.85 18.72
C LEU A 264 -8.28 14.54 17.94
N ASP A 265 -8.16 13.40 18.61
CA ASP A 265 -8.37 12.09 18.00
C ASP A 265 -9.81 11.95 17.49
N GLU A 266 -10.79 12.44 18.26
CA GLU A 266 -12.19 12.53 17.85
C GLU A 266 -12.41 13.45 16.65
N GLN A 267 -11.79 14.64 16.62
CA GLN A 267 -11.87 15.55 15.47
C GLN A 267 -11.32 14.91 14.19
N ILE A 268 -10.17 14.25 14.28
CA ILE A 268 -9.56 13.54 13.15
C ILE A 268 -10.51 12.45 12.63
N ASN A 269 -11.12 11.67 13.53
CA ASN A 269 -12.08 10.64 13.14
C ASN A 269 -13.34 11.23 12.49
N GLN A 270 -13.84 12.36 12.99
CA GLN A 270 -14.98 13.06 12.38
C GLN A 270 -14.65 13.61 10.98
N GLU A 271 -13.45 14.15 10.77
CA GLU A 271 -13.00 14.59 9.44
C GLU A 271 -12.82 13.41 8.49
N ALA A 272 -12.29 12.28 8.97
CA ALA A 272 -12.19 11.04 8.20
C ALA A 272 -13.58 10.53 7.78
N GLU A 273 -14.57 10.55 8.67
CA GLU A 273 -15.96 10.16 8.37
C GLU A 273 -16.67 11.13 7.42
N LYS A 274 -16.45 12.45 7.56
CA LYS A 274 -16.92 13.43 6.56
C LYS A 274 -16.31 13.15 5.20
N PHE A 275 -15.00 12.87 5.15
CA PHE A 275 -14.30 12.53 3.92
C PHE A 275 -14.86 11.24 3.30
N LYS A 276 -15.12 10.21 4.11
CA LYS A 276 -15.78 8.96 3.69
C LYS A 276 -17.12 9.22 3.00
N LYS A 277 -17.96 10.07 3.59
CA LYS A 277 -19.25 10.48 3.02
C LYS A 277 -19.13 11.27 1.71
N TYR A 278 -18.07 12.06 1.53
CA TYR A 278 -17.79 12.77 0.27
C TYR A 278 -17.45 11.83 -0.90
N PHE A 279 -17.07 10.59 -0.61
CA PHE A 279 -16.66 9.60 -1.62
C PHE A 279 -17.53 8.33 -1.61
N ASP A 280 -18.76 8.40 -1.10
CA ASP A 280 -19.82 7.42 -1.41
C ASP A 280 -20.11 7.49 -2.91
N LEU A 281 -19.22 6.89 -3.70
CA LEU A 281 -19.39 6.65 -5.12
C LEU A 281 -20.69 5.90 -5.27
N SER A 282 -21.61 6.47 -6.04
CA SER A 282 -22.88 5.84 -6.33
C SER A 282 -22.65 4.49 -7.00
N GLU A 283 -23.64 3.60 -6.92
CA GLU A 283 -23.57 2.32 -7.65
C GLU A 283 -23.31 2.55 -9.15
N GLN A 284 -23.74 3.70 -9.68
CA GLN A 284 -23.48 4.15 -11.03
C GLN A 284 -22.00 4.47 -11.29
N ASP A 285 -21.31 5.15 -10.36
CA ASP A 285 -19.87 5.43 -10.46
C ASP A 285 -19.05 4.13 -10.46
N TYR A 286 -19.50 3.12 -9.69
CA TYR A 286 -18.88 1.79 -9.70
C TYR A 286 -19.07 1.08 -11.06
N GLN A 287 -20.26 1.16 -11.65
CA GLN A 287 -20.53 0.62 -12.98
C GLN A 287 -19.71 1.33 -14.07
N ASP A 288 -19.53 2.64 -13.97
CA ASP A 288 -18.79 3.41 -14.96
C ASP A 288 -17.28 3.19 -14.86
N ILE A 289 -16.75 2.99 -13.65
CA ILE A 289 -15.38 2.49 -13.44
C ILE A 289 -15.22 1.08 -14.03
N GLN A 290 -16.20 0.18 -13.84
CA GLN A 290 -16.14 -1.16 -14.46
C GLN A 290 -16.17 -1.13 -15.98
N LYS A 291 -16.95 -0.22 -16.59
CA LYS A 291 -16.96 -0.02 -18.05
C LYS A 291 -15.62 0.52 -18.55
N LEU A 292 -15.00 1.46 -17.84
CA LEU A 292 -13.68 2.01 -18.14
C LEU A 292 -12.57 0.93 -18.05
N VAL A 293 -12.63 0.06 -17.04
CA VAL A 293 -11.67 -1.05 -16.90
C VAL A 293 -11.86 -2.07 -18.03
N LYS A 294 -13.10 -2.38 -18.42
CA LYS A 294 -13.43 -3.28 -19.54
C LYS A 294 -13.09 -2.69 -20.92
N SER A 295 -13.15 -1.36 -21.09
CA SER A 295 -12.72 -0.72 -22.32
C SER A 295 -11.19 -0.66 -22.43
N GLN A 296 -10.49 -0.47 -21.32
CA GLN A 296 -9.02 -0.52 -21.28
C GLN A 296 -8.45 -1.93 -21.47
N SER A 297 -9.15 -3.00 -21.05
CA SER A 297 -8.74 -4.38 -21.35
C SER A 297 -8.86 -4.71 -22.83
N LYS A 298 -9.90 -4.21 -23.52
CA LYS A 298 -10.04 -4.35 -24.98
C LYS A 298 -8.94 -3.63 -25.79
N ILE A 299 -8.33 -2.57 -25.24
CA ILE A 299 -7.21 -1.87 -25.89
C ILE A 299 -5.89 -2.67 -25.77
N LYS A 300 -5.78 -3.57 -24.79
CA LYS A 300 -4.63 -4.48 -24.68
C LYS A 300 -4.70 -5.65 -25.67
N ASP A 301 -5.89 -6.16 -25.95
CA ASP A 301 -6.07 -7.27 -26.91
C ASP A 301 -5.88 -6.84 -28.37
N ILE A 302 -5.89 -5.54 -28.68
CA ILE A 302 -5.57 -5.00 -30.02
C ILE A 302 -4.05 -4.87 -30.22
N ASN A 303 -3.24 -4.89 -29.15
CA ASN A 303 -1.78 -4.80 -29.22
C ASN A 303 -1.07 -6.18 -29.17
N GLU A 304 -1.82 -7.28 -29.26
CA GLU A 304 -1.30 -8.65 -29.38
C GLU A 304 -1.62 -9.29 -30.74
N ASP A 305 -1.76 -8.48 -31.80
CA ASP A 305 -1.71 -9.02 -33.17
C ASP A 305 -0.24 -9.29 -33.54
N PRO A 306 0.18 -10.55 -33.72
CA PRO A 306 1.56 -10.89 -34.05
C PRO A 306 2.01 -10.39 -35.43
N GLN A 307 1.08 -9.93 -36.28
CA GLN A 307 1.43 -9.43 -37.62
C GLN A 307 2.03 -8.03 -37.64
N ILE A 308 2.00 -7.26 -36.54
CA ILE A 308 2.67 -5.95 -36.46
C ILE A 308 4.08 -6.07 -35.85
N ALA A 309 4.50 -7.25 -35.37
CA ALA A 309 5.82 -7.43 -34.75
C ALA A 309 6.98 -7.67 -35.75
N PHE A 310 6.76 -7.55 -37.06
CA PHE A 310 7.80 -7.77 -38.09
C PHE A 310 7.77 -6.79 -39.29
N MET A 311 7.26 -5.57 -39.10
CA MET A 311 7.53 -4.41 -39.96
C MET A 311 7.83 -3.21 -39.08
#